data_AF-A0AA86MWI3-F1
#
_entry.id   AF-A0AA86MWI3-F1
#
_cell.length_a   1.000
_cell.length_b   1.000
_cell.length_c   1.000
_cell.angle_alpha   90.00
_cell.angle_beta   90.00
_cell.angle_gamma   90.00
#
_symmetry.space_group_name_H-M   'P 1'
#
loop_
_entity.id
_entity.type
_entity.pdbx_description
1 polymer ?
#
loop_
_entity_poly.entity_id
_entity_poly.type
_entity_poly.pdbx_seq_one_letter_code
_entity_poly.pdbx_strand_id
1 'polypeptide(L)'
;MPSSQTEALCVATRVLLRPLIRIFLRHGLPAKAFFDLAKQVYVEVAKTEFGIGGKAATTSRIAILTGLTRKDVQRLLAAPHRDEAAMSEQYNRAARVIAGWLKDEDFSDHKGHPAPLPVEGERRAFSELVRRYSGDMPPRAMLDELLRVGAVKRIKDGRVCLVERAYVPERGIAQKLNILGADTADLIATIEHNLYVNPQKPRFQRKVMYDNVPADTAKEFHAIAAARGQELLEALDRWLAHRDRDVNPAVKGTGRVRLGIGIYHFEESLDPETKRKPS
;
A
#
# COMPACT_ATOMS: atom_id res chain seq x y z
N MET A 1 -10.80 31.56 11.61
CA MET A 1 -10.65 30.29 12.36
C MET A 1 -11.14 29.17 11.46
N PRO A 2 -10.39 28.08 11.26
CA PRO A 2 -10.94 26.92 10.58
C PRO A 2 -12.24 26.49 11.30
N SER A 3 -13.24 26.04 10.55
CA SER A 3 -14.46 25.50 11.18
C SER A 3 -14.09 24.29 12.05
N SER A 4 -14.84 24.03 13.12
CA SER A 4 -14.65 22.84 13.98
C SER A 4 -14.62 21.53 13.17
N GLN A 5 -15.34 21.49 12.04
CA GLN A 5 -15.32 20.39 11.07
C GLN A 5 -13.99 20.26 10.32
N THR A 6 -13.37 21.38 9.93
CA THR A 6 -12.06 21.38 9.26
C THR A 6 -10.97 20.85 10.21
N GLU A 7 -11.01 21.27 11.47
CA GLU A 7 -10.07 20.78 12.49
C GLU A 7 -10.27 19.29 12.76
N ALA A 8 -11.52 18.84 12.90
CA ALA A 8 -11.84 17.43 13.06
C ALA A 8 -11.35 16.59 11.86
N LEU A 9 -11.52 17.08 10.63
CA LEU A 9 -11.03 16.42 9.42
C LEU A 9 -9.50 16.33 9.39
N CYS A 10 -8.80 17.39 9.81
CA CYS A 10 -7.33 17.36 9.94
C CYS A 10 -6.86 16.32 10.96
N VAL A 11 -7.53 16.22 12.11
CA VAL A 11 -7.21 15.22 13.14
C VAL A 11 -7.45 13.81 12.61
N ALA A 12 -8.61 13.54 12.01
CA ALA A 12 -8.93 12.24 11.42
C ALA A 12 -7.94 11.86 10.32
N THR A 13 -7.61 12.79 9.43
CA THR A 13 -6.63 12.58 8.35
C THR A 13 -5.25 12.23 8.92
N ARG A 14 -4.80 12.88 9.99
CA ARG A 14 -3.52 12.53 10.64
C ARG A 14 -3.50 11.11 11.20
N VAL A 15 -4.63 10.66 11.76
CA VAL A 15 -4.78 9.28 12.26
C VAL A 15 -4.68 8.28 11.11
N LEU A 16 -5.32 8.54 9.97
CA LEU A 16 -5.28 7.70 8.78
C LEU A 16 -3.90 7.67 8.11
N LEU A 17 -3.24 8.83 8.02
CA LEU A 17 -1.93 8.93 7.37
C LEU A 17 -0.85 8.19 8.15
N ARG A 18 -0.89 8.17 9.49
CA ARG A 18 0.18 7.55 10.29
C ARG A 18 0.49 6.09 9.92
N PRO A 19 -0.47 5.15 9.89
CA PRO A 19 -0.20 3.77 9.48
C PRO A 19 0.17 3.69 7.99
N LEU A 20 -0.43 4.51 7.13
CA LEU A 20 -0.16 4.51 5.70
C LEU A 20 1.29 4.96 5.39
N ILE A 21 1.74 6.06 5.99
CA ILE A 21 3.12 6.55 5.88
C ILE A 21 4.11 5.52 6.45
N ARG A 22 3.75 4.78 7.50
CA ARG A 22 4.61 3.68 8.00
C ARG A 22 4.82 2.60 6.94
N ILE A 23 3.77 2.23 6.20
CA ILE A 23 3.87 1.28 5.08
C ILE A 23 4.74 1.87 3.97
N PHE A 24 4.52 3.13 3.59
CA PHE A 24 5.32 3.82 2.58
C PHE A 24 6.81 3.83 2.92
N LEU A 25 7.17 4.16 4.16
CA LEU A 25 8.55 4.14 4.63
C LEU A 25 9.15 2.73 4.60
N ARG A 26 8.39 1.69 4.98
CA ARG A 26 8.84 0.30 4.89
C ARG A 26 9.11 -0.13 3.44
N HIS A 27 8.28 0.32 2.50
CA HIS A 27 8.44 0.02 1.07
C HIS A 27 9.32 1.01 0.31
N GLY A 28 9.92 2.00 0.99
CA GLY A 28 10.81 2.97 0.37
C GLY A 28 10.14 4.01 -0.51
N LEU A 29 8.83 4.23 -0.37
CA LEU A 29 8.13 5.28 -1.09
C LEU A 29 8.52 6.66 -0.50
N PRO A 30 9.23 7.52 -1.25
CA PRO A 30 9.67 8.80 -0.72
C PRO A 30 8.50 9.78 -0.61
N ALA A 31 8.60 10.73 0.34
CA ALA A 31 7.54 11.72 0.59
C ALA A 31 7.12 12.50 -0.67
N LYS A 32 8.08 12.82 -1.54
CA LYS A 32 7.81 13.49 -2.82
C LYS A 32 6.90 12.64 -3.73
N ALA A 33 7.16 11.33 -3.85
CA ALA A 33 6.33 10.44 -4.65
C ALA A 33 4.90 10.37 -4.09
N PHE A 34 4.75 10.28 -2.76
CA PHE A 34 3.43 10.37 -2.13
C PHE A 34 2.72 11.70 -2.43
N PHE A 35 3.41 12.84 -2.32
CA PHE A 35 2.80 14.13 -2.62
C PHE A 35 2.39 14.27 -4.08
N ASP A 36 3.17 13.72 -5.00
CA ASP A 36 2.84 13.76 -6.42
C ASP A 36 1.63 12.86 -6.72
N LEU A 37 1.55 11.66 -6.13
CA LEU A 37 0.36 10.79 -6.17
C LEU A 37 -0.88 11.49 -5.58
N ALA A 38 -0.74 12.11 -4.40
CA ALA A 38 -1.84 12.82 -3.76
C ALA A 38 -2.36 13.97 -4.63
N LYS A 39 -1.47 14.77 -5.23
CA LYS A 39 -1.86 15.85 -6.15
C LYS A 39 -2.60 15.32 -7.37
N GLN A 40 -2.15 14.19 -7.91
CA GLN A 40 -2.82 13.54 -9.05
C GLN A 40 -4.25 13.14 -8.67
N VAL A 41 -4.45 12.47 -7.54
CA VAL A 41 -5.78 12.08 -7.05
C VAL A 41 -6.66 13.30 -6.78
N TYR A 42 -6.11 14.37 -6.18
CA TYR A 42 -6.86 15.62 -5.97
C TYR A 42 -7.38 16.23 -7.28
N VAL A 43 -6.55 16.25 -8.33
CA VAL A 43 -6.93 16.77 -9.65
C VAL A 43 -7.96 15.86 -10.32
N GLU A 44 -7.80 14.55 -10.21
CA GLU A 44 -8.71 13.56 -10.77
C GLU A 44 -10.11 13.70 -10.16
N VAL A 45 -10.22 13.60 -8.83
CA VAL A 45 -11.49 13.73 -8.10
C VAL A 45 -12.14 15.10 -8.37
N ALA A 46 -11.37 16.19 -8.33
CA ALA A 46 -11.91 17.53 -8.63
C ALA A 46 -12.45 17.65 -10.07
N LYS A 47 -11.86 16.92 -11.04
CA LYS A 47 -12.30 16.91 -12.43
C LYS A 47 -13.59 16.11 -12.60
N THR A 48 -13.67 14.92 -12.00
CA THR A 48 -14.74 13.94 -12.22
C THR A 48 -15.98 14.18 -11.36
N GLU A 49 -15.80 14.58 -10.10
CA GLU A 49 -16.89 14.60 -9.10
C GLU A 49 -17.37 16.02 -8.77
N PHE A 50 -16.55 17.05 -9.00
CA PHE A 50 -16.87 18.45 -8.63
C PHE A 50 -17.17 19.36 -9.83
N GLY A 51 -17.59 18.74 -10.95
CA GLY A 51 -18.15 19.41 -12.12
C GLY A 51 -19.43 20.20 -11.84
N ILE A 52 -19.81 21.10 -12.75
CA ILE A 52 -21.09 21.84 -12.65
C ILE A 52 -21.99 21.41 -13.81
N GLY A 53 -23.26 21.11 -13.51
CA GLY A 53 -24.26 20.79 -14.53
C GLY A 53 -23.95 19.54 -15.34
N GLY A 54 -23.34 18.52 -14.71
CA GLY A 54 -22.98 17.26 -15.36
C GLY A 54 -21.77 17.34 -16.31
N LYS A 55 -21.06 18.47 -16.38
CA LYS A 55 -19.85 18.64 -17.18
C LYS A 55 -18.59 18.57 -16.30
N ALA A 56 -17.52 17.99 -16.84
CA ALA A 56 -16.21 17.94 -16.17
C ALA A 56 -15.74 19.35 -15.77
N ALA A 57 -15.06 19.45 -14.64
CA ALA A 57 -14.56 20.75 -14.16
C ALA A 57 -13.46 21.30 -15.09
N THR A 58 -13.49 22.60 -15.34
CA THR A 58 -12.44 23.28 -16.12
C THR A 58 -11.13 23.34 -15.33
N THR A 59 -9.99 23.46 -16.01
CA THR A 59 -8.66 23.62 -15.38
C THR A 59 -8.63 24.73 -14.33
N SER A 60 -9.28 25.86 -14.61
CA SER A 60 -9.37 26.99 -13.68
C SER A 60 -10.14 26.64 -12.41
N ARG A 61 -11.24 25.88 -12.53
CA ARG A 61 -12.03 25.43 -11.39
C ARG A 61 -11.28 24.39 -10.56
N ILE A 62 -10.61 23.44 -11.21
CA ILE A 62 -9.79 22.44 -10.53
C ILE A 62 -8.68 23.13 -9.72
N ALA A 63 -8.01 24.14 -10.29
CA ALA A 63 -7.01 24.92 -9.57
C ALA A 63 -7.58 25.62 -8.33
N ILE A 64 -8.79 26.20 -8.43
CA ILE A 64 -9.48 26.84 -7.29
C ILE A 64 -9.84 25.81 -6.21
N LEU A 65 -10.41 24.67 -6.59
CA LEU A 65 -10.85 23.64 -5.63
C LEU A 65 -9.69 22.96 -4.91
N THR A 66 -8.61 22.67 -5.64
CA THR A 66 -7.44 21.93 -5.12
C THR A 66 -6.40 22.84 -4.47
N GLY A 67 -6.44 24.14 -4.74
CA GLY A 67 -5.38 25.08 -4.35
C GLY A 67 -4.08 24.93 -5.15
N LEU A 68 -4.05 24.10 -6.19
CA LEU A 68 -2.90 23.91 -7.07
C LEU A 68 -2.81 25.01 -8.14
N THR A 69 -1.60 25.25 -8.65
CA THR A 69 -1.42 26.20 -9.75
C THR A 69 -2.06 25.65 -11.03
N ARG A 70 -2.56 26.53 -11.92
CA ARG A 70 -3.09 26.10 -13.23
C ARG A 70 -2.06 25.30 -14.04
N LYS A 71 -0.78 25.66 -13.94
CA LYS A 71 0.33 24.96 -14.60
C LYS A 71 0.50 23.54 -14.05
N ASP A 72 0.41 23.37 -12.73
CA ASP A 72 0.45 22.04 -12.10
C ASP A 72 -0.74 21.19 -12.53
N VAL A 73 -1.95 21.75 -12.51
CA VAL A 73 -3.16 21.05 -12.96
C VAL A 73 -3.03 20.61 -14.42
N GLN A 74 -2.59 21.51 -15.32
CA GLN A 74 -2.38 21.15 -16.73
C GLN A 74 -1.36 20.02 -16.89
N ARG A 75 -0.24 20.08 -16.16
CA ARG A 75 0.79 19.05 -16.18
C ARG A 75 0.26 17.70 -15.69
N LEU A 76 -0.49 17.69 -14.59
CA LEU A 76 -1.07 16.47 -14.00
C LEU A 76 -2.16 15.87 -14.88
N LEU A 77 -2.95 16.70 -15.58
CA LEU A 77 -3.95 16.24 -16.56
C LEU A 77 -3.33 15.69 -17.85
N ALA A 78 -2.15 16.18 -18.24
CA ALA A 78 -1.44 15.76 -19.45
C ALA A 78 -0.51 14.56 -19.24
N ALA A 79 -0.17 14.23 -18.00
CA ALA A 79 0.67 13.09 -17.69
C ALA A 79 -0.17 11.80 -17.70
N PRO A 80 0.03 10.85 -18.64
CA PRO A 80 -0.49 9.50 -18.46
C PRO A 80 0.11 8.92 -17.18
N HIS A 81 -0.65 8.11 -16.42
CA HIS A 81 -0.23 7.45 -15.17
C HIS A 81 1.20 6.91 -15.27
N ARG A 82 2.19 7.74 -14.90
CA ARG A 82 3.62 7.52 -15.22
C ARG A 82 4.34 6.70 -14.14
N ASP A 83 3.66 6.40 -13.04
CA ASP A 83 4.30 5.93 -11.81
C ASP A 83 4.42 4.40 -11.72
N GLU A 84 3.67 3.63 -12.50
CA GLU A 84 3.88 2.17 -12.56
C GLU A 84 5.20 1.81 -13.24
N ALA A 85 5.58 2.54 -14.31
CA ALA A 85 6.74 2.18 -15.13
C ALA A 85 8.08 2.52 -14.46
N ALA A 86 8.20 3.68 -13.79
CA ALA A 86 9.47 4.10 -13.18
C ALA A 86 9.81 3.32 -11.90
N MET A 87 8.81 3.03 -11.06
CA MET A 87 8.98 2.20 -9.87
C MET A 87 9.19 0.73 -10.23
N SER A 88 8.49 0.22 -11.25
CA SER A 88 8.74 -1.12 -11.81
C SER A 88 10.15 -1.21 -12.39
N GLU A 89 10.63 -0.19 -13.10
CA GLU A 89 11.98 -0.20 -13.69
C GLU A 89 13.10 -0.24 -12.63
N GLN A 90 12.99 0.55 -11.56
CA GLN A 90 13.96 0.51 -10.47
C GLN A 90 13.94 -0.83 -9.72
N TYR A 91 12.74 -1.38 -9.47
CA TYR A 91 12.56 -2.70 -8.88
C TYR A 91 13.13 -3.83 -9.78
N ASN A 92 12.89 -3.74 -11.09
CA ASN A 92 13.43 -4.66 -12.09
C ASN A 92 14.96 -4.61 -12.17
N ARG A 93 15.60 -3.46 -11.88
CA ARG A 93 17.07 -3.35 -11.83
C ARG A 93 17.66 -4.07 -10.62
N ALA A 94 17.12 -3.86 -9.42
CA ALA A 94 17.54 -4.61 -8.24
C ALA A 94 17.33 -6.13 -8.44
N ALA A 95 16.23 -6.51 -9.10
CA ALA A 95 15.94 -7.89 -9.47
C ALA A 95 17.01 -8.51 -10.35
N ARG A 96 17.41 -7.79 -11.39
CA ARG A 96 18.44 -8.25 -12.31
C ARG A 96 19.80 -8.39 -11.64
N VAL A 97 20.17 -7.46 -10.75
CA VAL A 97 21.43 -7.55 -9.97
C VAL A 97 21.48 -8.82 -9.13
N ILE A 98 20.39 -9.13 -8.42
CA ILE A 98 20.34 -10.32 -7.56
C ILE A 98 20.24 -11.60 -8.39
N ALA A 99 19.45 -11.61 -9.46
CA ALA A 99 19.38 -12.73 -10.38
C ALA A 99 20.73 -13.01 -11.05
N GLY A 100 21.49 -11.96 -11.39
CA GLY A 100 22.88 -12.05 -11.84
C GLY A 100 23.76 -12.69 -10.78
N TRP A 101 23.69 -12.22 -9.52
CA TRP A 101 24.47 -12.76 -8.42
C TRP A 101 24.17 -14.26 -8.15
N LEU A 102 22.95 -14.70 -8.41
CA LEU A 102 22.52 -16.09 -8.23
C LEU A 102 22.90 -17.04 -9.38
N LYS A 103 23.18 -16.51 -10.58
CA LYS A 103 23.29 -17.32 -11.80
C LYS A 103 24.61 -17.17 -12.54
N ASP A 104 25.29 -16.05 -12.35
CA ASP A 104 26.56 -15.76 -13.02
C ASP A 104 27.71 -16.39 -12.22
N GLU A 105 28.42 -17.30 -12.89
CA GLU A 105 29.53 -18.07 -12.32
C GLU A 105 30.68 -17.14 -11.86
N ASP A 106 30.82 -15.95 -12.45
CA ASP A 106 31.81 -14.95 -12.04
C ASP A 106 31.58 -14.44 -10.61
N PHE A 107 30.31 -14.43 -10.16
CA PHE A 107 29.91 -13.96 -8.83
C PHE A 107 29.50 -15.09 -7.88
N SER A 108 29.76 -16.33 -8.28
CA SER A 108 29.48 -17.54 -7.50
C SER A 108 30.72 -18.05 -6.78
N ASP A 109 30.51 -18.81 -5.71
CA ASP A 109 31.55 -19.54 -5.01
C ASP A 109 31.82 -20.90 -5.69
N HIS A 110 32.81 -21.63 -5.17
CA HIS A 110 33.19 -22.95 -5.67
C HIS A 110 32.08 -24.02 -5.54
N LYS A 111 30.98 -23.73 -4.84
CA LYS A 111 29.82 -24.61 -4.67
C LYS A 111 28.62 -24.15 -5.52
N GLY A 112 28.78 -23.10 -6.33
CA GLY A 112 27.71 -22.54 -7.15
C GLY A 112 26.72 -21.65 -6.39
N HIS A 113 27.05 -21.20 -5.18
CA HIS A 113 26.23 -20.24 -4.43
C HIS A 113 26.75 -18.81 -4.59
N PRO A 114 25.91 -17.77 -4.41
CA PRO A 114 26.36 -16.38 -4.44
C PRO A 114 27.55 -16.12 -3.49
N ALA A 115 28.71 -15.74 -4.05
CA ALA A 115 29.88 -15.45 -3.24
C ALA A 115 29.72 -14.11 -2.50
N PRO A 116 30.27 -13.96 -1.27
CA PRO A 116 30.45 -12.66 -0.65
C PRO A 116 31.40 -11.79 -1.48
N LEU A 117 30.94 -10.62 -1.93
CA LEU A 117 31.67 -9.73 -2.83
C LEU A 117 32.23 -8.51 -2.09
N PRO A 118 33.48 -8.06 -2.37
CA PRO A 118 33.91 -6.72 -2.00
C PRO A 118 33.02 -5.65 -2.64
N VAL A 119 32.84 -4.50 -1.98
CA VAL A 119 31.98 -3.41 -2.48
C VAL A 119 32.51 -2.84 -3.80
N GLU A 120 33.81 -2.57 -3.85
CA GLU A 120 34.50 -2.03 -5.02
C GLU A 120 35.58 -3.00 -5.50
N GLY A 121 35.83 -3.03 -6.81
CA GLY A 121 36.82 -3.87 -7.45
C GLY A 121 36.57 -4.03 -8.95
N GLU A 122 37.61 -4.36 -9.71
CA GLU A 122 37.51 -4.52 -11.17
C GLU A 122 36.90 -5.86 -11.60
N ARG A 123 37.09 -6.90 -10.78
CA ARG A 123 36.55 -8.24 -11.00
C ARG A 123 36.00 -8.82 -9.71
N ARG A 124 34.94 -9.62 -9.80
CA ARG A 124 34.29 -10.32 -8.67
C ARG A 124 33.95 -9.36 -7.53
N ALA A 125 33.40 -8.20 -7.87
CA ALA A 125 33.01 -7.17 -6.91
C ALA A 125 31.54 -6.75 -7.09
N PHE A 126 30.91 -6.26 -6.03
CA PHE A 126 29.53 -5.79 -6.08
C PHE A 126 29.38 -4.65 -7.11
N SER A 127 30.34 -3.73 -7.18
CA SER A 127 30.32 -2.66 -8.18
C SER A 127 30.32 -3.14 -9.63
N GLU A 128 30.98 -4.27 -9.91
CA GLU A 128 30.98 -4.88 -11.24
C GLU A 128 29.64 -5.55 -11.53
N LEU A 129 29.11 -6.33 -10.56
CA LEU A 129 27.78 -6.94 -10.65
C LEU A 129 26.69 -5.90 -10.95
N VAL A 130 26.73 -4.75 -10.26
CA VAL A 130 25.78 -3.66 -10.49
C VAL A 130 25.93 -3.09 -11.91
N ARG A 131 27.15 -2.83 -12.37
CA ARG A 131 27.38 -2.32 -13.74
C ARG A 131 26.86 -3.30 -14.80
N ARG A 132 27.06 -4.61 -14.58
CA ARG A 132 26.66 -5.67 -15.51
C ARG A 132 25.14 -5.83 -15.62
N TYR A 133 24.41 -5.65 -14.51
CA TYR A 133 22.99 -6.03 -14.43
C TYR A 133 21.99 -4.89 -14.16
N SER A 134 22.44 -3.67 -13.82
CA SER A 134 21.56 -2.54 -13.50
C SER A 134 21.67 -1.35 -14.46
N GLY A 135 22.58 -1.40 -15.44
CA GLY A 135 22.79 -0.33 -16.41
C GLY A 135 23.53 0.88 -15.82
N ASP A 136 22.91 2.05 -15.87
CA ASP A 136 23.47 3.35 -15.48
C ASP A 136 23.38 3.65 -13.96
N MET A 137 22.88 2.72 -13.15
CA MET A 137 22.76 2.92 -11.70
C MET A 137 24.14 2.93 -11.02
N PRO A 138 24.45 3.94 -10.19
CA PRO A 138 25.67 3.93 -9.39
C PRO A 138 25.69 2.76 -8.38
N PRO A 139 26.80 2.00 -8.29
CA PRO A 139 26.97 0.90 -7.34
C PRO A 139 26.64 1.24 -5.89
N ARG A 140 27.03 2.43 -5.42
CA ARG A 140 26.74 2.87 -4.04
C ARG A 140 25.25 3.01 -3.79
N ALA A 141 24.52 3.63 -4.73
CA ALA A 141 23.08 3.79 -4.63
C ALA A 141 22.35 2.44 -4.64
N MET A 142 22.79 1.49 -5.48
CA MET A 142 22.25 0.13 -5.49
C MET A 142 22.57 -0.62 -4.19
N LEU A 143 23.78 -0.46 -3.63
CA LEU A 143 24.16 -1.09 -2.36
C LEU A 143 23.31 -0.58 -1.21
N ASP A 144 23.15 0.74 -1.10
CA ASP A 144 22.35 1.37 -0.05
C ASP A 144 20.90 0.89 -0.11
N GLU A 145 20.34 0.77 -1.33
CA GLU A 145 19.00 0.25 -1.55
C GLU A 145 18.86 -1.23 -1.17
N LEU A 146 19.79 -2.09 -1.59
CA LEU A 146 19.75 -3.51 -1.24
C LEU A 146 19.95 -3.77 0.26
N LEU A 147 20.73 -2.93 0.95
CA LEU A 147 20.86 -2.95 2.41
C LEU A 147 19.56 -2.50 3.07
N ARG A 148 18.92 -1.43 2.56
CA ARG A 148 17.66 -0.88 3.07
C ARG A 148 16.52 -1.89 3.03
N VAL A 149 16.41 -2.66 1.94
CA VAL A 149 15.38 -3.70 1.78
C VAL A 149 15.77 -5.04 2.42
N GLY A 150 16.97 -5.13 3.03
CA GLY A 150 17.47 -6.33 3.68
C GLY A 150 17.87 -7.46 2.73
N ALA A 151 17.91 -7.19 1.41
CA ALA A 151 18.31 -8.14 0.38
C ALA A 151 19.78 -8.55 0.51
N VAL A 152 20.62 -7.65 1.00
CA VAL A 152 22.03 -7.92 1.27
C VAL A 152 22.41 -7.44 2.66
N LYS A 153 23.52 -7.94 3.19
CA LYS A 153 24.13 -7.48 4.43
C LYS A 153 25.63 -7.29 4.26
N ARG A 154 26.20 -6.37 5.05
CA ARG A 154 27.65 -6.25 5.21
C ARG A 154 28.12 -7.25 6.27
N ILE A 155 29.17 -7.99 5.97
CA ILE A 155 29.83 -8.92 6.90
C ILE A 155 31.08 -8.28 7.52
N LYS A 156 31.63 -8.92 8.56
CA LYS A 156 32.69 -8.36 9.42
C LYS A 156 33.95 -7.92 8.67
N ASP A 157 34.22 -8.50 7.51
CA ASP A 157 35.38 -8.20 6.66
C ASP A 157 35.10 -7.11 5.61
N GLY A 158 33.95 -6.43 5.68
CA GLY A 158 33.56 -5.35 4.78
C GLY A 158 32.98 -5.81 3.44
N ARG A 159 32.90 -7.13 3.19
CA ARG A 159 32.21 -7.67 2.01
C ARG A 159 30.70 -7.63 2.19
N VAL A 160 30.00 -7.73 1.07
CA VAL A 160 28.54 -7.76 0.98
C VAL A 160 28.13 -9.18 0.59
N CYS A 161 27.15 -9.75 1.29
CA CYS A 161 26.57 -11.03 0.92
C CYS A 161 25.06 -10.94 0.75
N LEU A 162 24.55 -11.75 -0.17
CA LEU A 162 23.12 -11.92 -0.38
C LEU A 162 22.49 -12.58 0.85
N VAL A 163 21.34 -12.07 1.28
CA VAL A 163 20.53 -12.70 2.32
C VAL A 163 19.55 -13.64 1.64
N GLU A 164 19.76 -14.94 1.85
CA GLU A 164 19.07 -16.07 1.18
C GLU A 164 17.52 -16.01 1.24
N ARG A 165 16.96 -15.23 2.18
CA ARG A 165 15.51 -15.06 2.38
C ARG A 165 14.93 -13.76 1.83
N ALA A 166 15.74 -12.87 1.27
CA ALA A 166 15.35 -11.46 1.10
C ALA A 166 15.15 -11.00 -0.35
N TYR A 167 15.19 -11.93 -1.32
CA TYR A 167 14.86 -11.60 -2.71
C TYR A 167 14.08 -12.69 -3.43
N VAL A 168 13.00 -13.11 -2.79
CA VAL A 168 11.85 -13.62 -3.52
C VAL A 168 10.91 -12.42 -3.61
N PRO A 169 10.40 -12.02 -4.79
CA PRO A 169 9.20 -11.21 -4.82
C PRO A 169 8.17 -12.04 -4.06
N GLU A 170 7.86 -11.68 -2.81
CA GLU A 170 6.75 -12.31 -2.10
C GLU A 170 5.55 -12.03 -2.98
N ARG A 171 5.15 -13.00 -3.81
CA ARG A 171 3.95 -12.92 -4.64
C ARG A 171 2.72 -12.54 -3.78
N GLY A 172 2.82 -12.73 -2.46
CA GLY A 172 1.87 -12.25 -1.46
C GLY A 172 1.95 -10.77 -1.05
N ILE A 173 3.09 -10.05 -1.11
CA ILE A 173 3.14 -8.63 -0.69
C ILE A 173 2.35 -7.75 -1.66
N ALA A 174 2.56 -7.91 -2.98
CA ALA A 174 1.78 -7.15 -3.96
C ALA A 174 0.28 -7.41 -3.81
N GLN A 175 -0.11 -8.67 -3.59
CA GLN A 175 -1.50 -9.03 -3.31
C GLN A 175 -2.01 -8.40 -1.99
N LYS A 176 -1.21 -8.40 -0.92
CA LYS A 176 -1.55 -7.74 0.36
C LYS A 176 -1.65 -6.22 0.22
N LEU A 177 -0.83 -5.60 -0.63
CA LEU A 177 -0.90 -4.17 -0.93
C LEU A 177 -2.14 -3.83 -1.78
N ASN A 178 -2.57 -4.74 -2.67
CA ASN A 178 -3.85 -4.59 -3.36
C ASN A 178 -5.02 -4.67 -2.37
N ILE A 179 -4.97 -5.60 -1.40
CA ILE A 179 -5.96 -5.70 -0.32
C ILE A 179 -5.97 -4.40 0.52
N LEU A 180 -4.80 -3.86 0.88
CA LEU A 180 -4.71 -2.57 1.56
C LEU A 180 -5.47 -1.47 0.81
N GLY A 181 -5.26 -1.35 -0.50
CA GLY A 181 -5.95 -0.38 -1.34
C GLY A 181 -7.46 -0.61 -1.40
N ALA A 182 -7.87 -1.84 -1.73
CA ALA A 182 -9.27 -2.19 -1.92
C ALA A 182 -10.10 -2.10 -0.64
N ASP A 183 -9.65 -2.74 0.45
CA ASP A 183 -10.41 -2.82 1.69
C ASP A 183 -10.47 -1.46 2.40
N THR A 184 -9.38 -0.71 2.38
CA THR A 184 -9.36 0.66 2.96
C THR A 184 -10.28 1.58 2.17
N ALA A 185 -10.28 1.49 0.83
CA ALA A 185 -11.18 2.27 -0.01
C ALA A 185 -12.66 1.92 0.25
N ASP A 186 -12.99 0.63 0.37
CA ASP A 186 -14.37 0.18 0.65
C ASP A 186 -14.87 0.67 2.03
N LEU A 187 -13.99 0.68 3.05
CA LEU A 187 -14.31 1.25 4.36
C LEU A 187 -14.53 2.77 4.29
N ILE A 188 -13.63 3.51 3.63
CA ILE A 188 -13.76 4.97 3.48
C ILE A 188 -15.04 5.32 2.70
N ALA A 189 -15.33 4.61 1.61
CA ALA A 189 -16.54 4.82 0.82
C ALA A 189 -17.82 4.48 1.60
N THR A 190 -17.75 3.52 2.53
CA THR A 190 -18.86 3.23 3.46
C THR A 190 -19.10 4.37 4.44
N ILE A 191 -18.03 4.95 5.00
CA ILE A 191 -18.10 6.14 5.87
C ILE A 191 -18.66 7.34 5.10
N GLU A 192 -18.15 7.58 3.89
CA GLU A 192 -18.63 8.66 3.01
C GLU A 192 -20.13 8.50 2.68
N HIS A 193 -20.58 7.29 2.33
CA HIS A 193 -21.99 7.02 2.08
C HIS A 193 -22.87 7.38 3.29
N ASN A 194 -22.40 6.99 4.48
CA ASN A 194 -23.09 7.22 5.74
C ASN A 194 -23.12 8.70 6.13
N LEU A 195 -22.08 9.47 5.78
CA LEU A 195 -21.97 10.90 6.10
C LEU A 195 -22.71 11.79 5.08
N TYR A 196 -22.62 11.48 3.78
CA TYR A 196 -22.97 12.44 2.73
C TYR A 196 -23.96 11.91 1.68
N VAL A 197 -23.88 10.63 1.29
CA VAL A 197 -24.67 10.12 0.15
C VAL A 197 -26.12 9.83 0.57
N ASN A 198 -26.33 9.06 1.64
CA ASN A 198 -27.67 8.81 2.17
C ASN A 198 -27.64 8.57 3.69
N PRO A 199 -27.56 9.66 4.49
CA PRO A 199 -27.47 9.56 5.94
C PRO A 199 -28.70 8.90 6.59
N GLN A 200 -29.87 8.95 5.93
CA GLN A 200 -31.11 8.34 6.42
C GLN A 200 -31.17 6.83 6.19
N LYS A 201 -30.30 6.28 5.34
CA LYS A 201 -30.18 4.85 5.07
C LYS A 201 -28.70 4.44 5.08
N PRO A 202 -28.06 4.45 6.26
CA PRO A 202 -26.65 4.13 6.38
C PRO A 202 -26.39 2.66 6.03
N ARG A 203 -25.25 2.42 5.39
CA ARG A 203 -24.66 1.08 5.26
C ARG A 203 -24.25 0.56 6.64
N PHE A 204 -24.26 -0.75 6.80
CA PHE A 204 -23.84 -1.38 8.03
C PHE A 204 -22.36 -1.07 8.32
N GLN A 205 -22.12 -0.38 9.44
CA GLN A 205 -20.78 -0.03 9.93
C GLN A 205 -20.81 -0.11 11.46
N ARG A 206 -20.26 -1.19 12.02
CA ARG A 206 -20.25 -1.44 13.47
C ARG A 206 -18.88 -1.92 13.91
N LYS A 207 -18.54 -1.62 15.16
CA LYS A 207 -17.31 -2.05 15.82
C LYS A 207 -17.66 -2.44 17.25
N VAL A 208 -17.07 -3.52 17.74
CA VAL A 208 -17.01 -3.85 19.17
C VAL A 208 -15.60 -3.58 19.66
N MET A 209 -15.46 -2.90 20.79
CA MET A 209 -14.15 -2.56 21.36
C MET A 209 -14.29 -2.29 22.86
N TYR A 210 -13.34 -2.81 23.62
CA TYR A 210 -13.11 -2.48 25.03
C TYR A 210 -11.60 -2.20 25.19
N ASP A 211 -11.23 -1.16 25.94
CA ASP A 211 -9.84 -0.72 26.13
C ASP A 211 -9.23 -1.18 27.47
N ASN A 212 -10.02 -1.86 28.31
CA ASN A 212 -9.60 -2.34 29.62
C ASN A 212 -10.03 -3.80 29.83
N VAL A 213 -9.48 -4.70 29.02
CA VAL A 213 -9.67 -6.15 29.11
C VAL A 213 -8.35 -6.79 29.52
N PRO A 214 -8.34 -7.83 30.39
CA PRO A 214 -7.11 -8.52 30.76
C PRO A 214 -6.37 -9.08 29.55
N ALA A 215 -5.04 -8.93 29.52
CA ALA A 215 -4.19 -9.39 28.42
C ALA A 215 -4.34 -10.91 28.18
N ASP A 216 -4.59 -11.68 29.24
CA ASP A 216 -4.76 -13.14 29.14
C ASP A 216 -6.01 -13.53 28.33
N THR A 217 -7.02 -12.67 28.29
CA THR A 217 -8.25 -12.90 27.49
C THR A 217 -8.03 -12.64 25.99
N ALA A 218 -6.95 -11.95 25.59
CA ALA A 218 -6.72 -11.60 24.19
C ALA A 218 -6.62 -12.84 23.29
N LYS A 219 -5.96 -13.92 23.77
CA LYS A 219 -5.82 -15.18 23.04
C LYS A 219 -7.17 -15.87 22.81
N GLU A 220 -8.02 -15.88 23.84
CA GLU A 220 -9.37 -16.45 23.75
C GLU A 220 -10.23 -15.65 22.78
N PHE A 221 -10.22 -14.31 22.90
CA PHE A 221 -10.96 -13.44 22.00
C PHE A 221 -10.51 -13.58 20.55
N HIS A 222 -9.20 -13.69 20.29
CA HIS A 222 -8.67 -13.92 18.96
C HIS A 222 -9.25 -15.19 18.32
N ALA A 223 -9.27 -16.30 19.05
CA ALA A 223 -9.81 -17.56 18.56
C ALA A 223 -11.32 -17.46 18.25
N ILE A 224 -12.09 -16.83 19.15
CA ILE A 224 -13.54 -16.64 18.96
C ILE A 224 -13.82 -15.72 17.76
N ALA A 225 -13.16 -14.57 17.69
CA ALA A 225 -13.36 -13.58 16.63
C ALA A 225 -12.99 -14.15 15.26
N ALA A 226 -11.88 -14.89 15.16
CA ALA A 226 -11.47 -15.55 13.92
C ALA A 226 -12.47 -16.62 13.48
N ALA A 227 -12.88 -17.52 14.39
CA ALA A 227 -13.84 -18.57 14.07
C ALA A 227 -15.20 -17.99 13.62
N ARG A 228 -15.77 -17.05 14.38
CA ARG A 228 -17.06 -16.43 14.04
C ARG A 228 -16.99 -15.56 12.78
N GLY A 229 -15.89 -14.86 12.57
CA GLY A 229 -15.64 -14.10 11.35
C GLY A 229 -15.60 -15.00 10.12
N GLN A 230 -14.86 -16.11 10.21
CA GLN A 230 -14.74 -17.10 9.13
C GLN A 230 -16.09 -17.74 8.80
N GLU A 231 -16.83 -18.20 9.82
CA GLU A 231 -18.17 -18.79 9.65
C GLU A 231 -19.11 -17.84 8.89
N LEU A 232 -19.08 -16.54 9.23
CA LEU A 232 -19.90 -15.53 8.57
C LEU A 232 -19.47 -15.30 7.11
N LEU A 233 -18.15 -15.18 6.86
CA LEU A 233 -17.63 -14.98 5.50
C LEU A 233 -17.98 -16.15 4.59
N GLU A 234 -17.81 -17.39 5.05
CA GLU A 234 -18.17 -18.60 4.30
C GLU A 234 -19.67 -18.72 4.05
N ALA A 235 -20.51 -18.29 4.99
CA ALA A 235 -21.95 -18.28 4.80
C ALA A 235 -22.37 -17.26 3.72
N LEU A 236 -21.79 -16.07 3.74
CA LEU A 236 -22.08 -15.00 2.77
C LEU A 236 -21.48 -15.28 1.40
N ASP A 237 -20.27 -15.82 1.35
CA ASP A 237 -19.63 -16.26 0.10
C ASP A 237 -20.49 -17.31 -0.60
N ARG A 238 -20.90 -18.38 0.11
CA ARG A 238 -21.83 -19.37 -0.44
C ARG A 238 -23.11 -18.72 -0.93
N TRP A 239 -23.68 -17.78 -0.17
CA TRP A 239 -24.91 -17.10 -0.57
C TRP A 239 -24.74 -16.26 -1.85
N LEU A 240 -23.61 -15.55 -1.98
CA LEU A 240 -23.26 -14.72 -3.14
C LEU A 240 -22.88 -15.56 -4.36
N ALA A 241 -22.11 -16.62 -4.19
CA ALA A 241 -21.66 -17.49 -5.28
C ALA A 241 -22.84 -18.02 -6.10
N HIS A 242 -23.93 -18.46 -5.45
CA HIS A 242 -25.17 -18.92 -6.12
C HIS A 242 -25.90 -17.82 -6.92
N ARG A 243 -25.55 -16.56 -6.70
CA ARG A 243 -26.20 -15.37 -7.29
C ARG A 243 -25.26 -14.55 -8.17
N ASP A 244 -23.98 -14.88 -8.17
CA ASP A 244 -23.01 -14.25 -9.04
C ASP A 244 -23.26 -14.70 -10.48
N ARG A 245 -23.47 -13.73 -11.39
CA ARG A 245 -23.77 -14.02 -12.80
C ARG A 245 -22.53 -14.42 -13.59
N ASP A 246 -21.33 -14.11 -13.09
CA ASP A 246 -20.07 -14.54 -13.70
C ASP A 246 -19.86 -16.05 -13.48
N VAL A 247 -20.31 -16.59 -12.34
CA VAL A 247 -20.28 -18.03 -12.02
C VAL A 247 -21.57 -18.76 -12.45
N ASN A 248 -22.73 -18.11 -12.35
CA ASN A 248 -24.05 -18.68 -12.66
C ASN A 248 -24.80 -17.81 -13.70
N PRO A 249 -24.53 -17.98 -15.02
CA PRO A 249 -25.12 -17.14 -16.06
C PRO A 249 -26.65 -17.19 -16.17
N ALA A 250 -27.27 -18.23 -15.61
CA ALA A 250 -28.73 -18.39 -15.60
C ALA A 250 -29.45 -17.47 -14.59
N VAL A 251 -28.72 -16.83 -13.67
CA VAL A 251 -29.30 -15.91 -12.67
C VAL A 251 -29.87 -14.67 -13.36
N LYS A 252 -31.17 -14.43 -13.16
CA LYS A 252 -31.91 -13.28 -13.72
C LYS A 252 -31.93 -12.09 -12.75
N GLY A 253 -32.05 -10.88 -13.28
CA GLY A 253 -32.16 -9.63 -12.50
C GLY A 253 -31.84 -8.38 -13.32
N THR A 254 -31.98 -7.20 -12.72
CA THR A 254 -31.66 -5.90 -13.33
C THR A 254 -30.43 -5.27 -12.69
N GLY A 255 -29.73 -4.42 -13.44
CA GLY A 255 -28.54 -3.70 -12.97
C GLY A 255 -27.33 -4.60 -12.67
N ARG A 256 -26.29 -4.01 -12.07
CA ARG A 256 -25.10 -4.70 -11.54
C ARG A 256 -24.68 -3.98 -10.26
N VAL A 257 -24.41 -4.74 -9.19
CA VAL A 257 -23.98 -4.20 -7.91
C VAL A 257 -22.81 -5.04 -7.41
N ARG A 258 -21.73 -4.38 -6.96
CA ARG A 258 -20.65 -5.03 -6.20
C ARG A 258 -21.08 -5.08 -4.74
N LEU A 259 -21.19 -6.29 -4.19
CA LEU A 259 -21.54 -6.53 -2.79
C LEU A 259 -20.36 -7.19 -2.09
N GLY A 260 -20.13 -6.82 -0.82
CA GLY A 260 -19.06 -7.41 -0.03
C GLY A 260 -19.17 -6.99 1.44
N ILE A 261 -18.53 -7.78 2.30
CA ILE A 261 -18.31 -7.45 3.71
C ILE A 261 -16.84 -7.70 4.03
N GLY A 262 -16.19 -6.72 4.65
CA GLY A 262 -14.84 -6.85 5.17
C GLY A 262 -14.88 -6.99 6.69
N ILE A 263 -14.13 -7.95 7.22
CA ILE A 263 -13.99 -8.16 8.66
C ILE A 263 -12.49 -8.18 8.98
N TYR A 264 -12.08 -7.40 9.97
CA TYR A 264 -10.70 -7.37 10.45
C TYR A 264 -10.67 -7.35 11.97
N HIS A 265 -9.71 -8.07 12.53
CA HIS A 265 -9.36 -8.05 13.94
C HIS A 265 -8.21 -7.07 14.18
N PHE A 266 -8.24 -6.33 15.29
CA PHE A 266 -7.17 -5.43 15.71
C PHE A 266 -6.89 -5.61 17.20
N GLU A 267 -5.63 -5.48 17.58
CA GLU A 267 -5.15 -5.59 18.96
C GLU A 267 -4.03 -4.54 19.18
N GLU A 268 -4.04 -3.88 20.33
CA GLU A 268 -3.03 -2.89 20.73
C GLU A 268 -2.68 -3.12 22.19
N SER A 269 -1.39 -3.27 22.51
CA SER A 269 -0.94 -3.23 23.90
C SER A 269 -0.97 -1.78 24.38
N LEU A 270 -1.86 -1.49 25.32
CA LEU A 270 -1.99 -0.18 25.94
C LEU A 270 -1.10 -0.11 27.18
N ASP A 271 -0.24 0.90 27.28
CA ASP A 271 0.50 1.17 28.51
C ASP A 271 -0.50 1.47 29.66
N PRO A 272 -0.35 0.85 30.85
CA PRO A 272 -1.31 0.98 31.95
C PRO A 272 -1.52 2.42 32.44
N GLU A 273 -0.60 3.34 32.15
CA GLU A 273 -0.70 4.76 32.52
C GLU A 273 -1.43 5.64 31.49
N THR A 274 -1.69 5.13 30.28
CA THR A 274 -2.30 5.92 29.20
C THR A 274 -3.82 5.80 29.24
N LYS A 275 -4.48 6.47 30.19
CA LYS A 275 -5.95 6.62 30.16
C LYS A 275 -6.35 7.46 28.94
N ARG A 276 -6.81 6.83 27.86
CA ARG A 276 -7.58 7.54 26.83
C ARG A 276 -8.95 7.86 27.42
N LYS A 277 -9.36 9.12 27.37
CA LYS A 277 -10.75 9.51 27.67
C LYS A 277 -11.66 8.82 26.64
N PRO A 278 -12.76 8.18 27.07
CA PRO A 278 -13.73 7.65 26.12
C PRO A 278 -14.28 8.80 25.28
N SER A 279 -14.21 8.65 23.96
CA SER A 279 -14.85 9.51 22.96
C SER A 279 -16.28 9.06 22.70
#